data_AF-B4D2U9-F1
#
_entry.id   AF-B4D2U9-F1
#
_cell.length_a   1.000
_cell.length_b   1.000
_cell.length_c   1.000
_cell.angle_alpha   90.00
_cell.angle_beta   90.00
_cell.angle_gamma   90.00
#
_symmetry.space_group_name_H-M   'P 1'
#
loop_
_entity.id
_entity.type
_entity.pdbx_description
1 polymer ?
#
loop_
_entity_poly.entity_id
_entity_poly.type
_entity_poly.pdbx_seq_one_letter_code
_entity_poly.pdbx_strand_id
1 'polypeptide(L)'
;MNTRSSLRRNLTAFTLIELLTVMAIIAILAGLLLVAIPVAKQMVYKASAKQTELSLITAINAYYSDYGKYPLGNNVPDPNAATDVLFGDSHLSNQALLDILRNVGPDFNTPNQYNPKGIPYFPSKVVSNPTAPKDGIATQDAGTVKKDSLVDPWGNEYRISIDADGDNRITNLPYSDFQGTNAPRVPVGVFSIGKDGMLGNKGDGTFRQNGSASDDVITWQ
;
A
#
# COMPACT_ATOMS: atom_id res chain seq x y z
N MET A 1 31.41 77.76 -7.98
CA MET A 1 30.52 77.85 -6.81
C MET A 1 29.94 76.46 -6.56
N ASN A 2 30.09 75.97 -5.32
CA ASN A 2 29.76 74.61 -4.83
C ASN A 2 28.27 74.22 -5.08
N THR A 3 27.83 72.96 -5.12
CA THR A 3 27.92 71.91 -4.08
C THR A 3 27.48 70.54 -4.68
N ARG A 4 28.22 69.46 -4.38
CA ARG A 4 27.77 68.08 -4.66
C ARG A 4 26.99 67.57 -3.43
N SER A 5 25.69 67.31 -3.57
CA SER A 5 24.88 66.73 -2.49
C SER A 5 25.20 65.24 -2.31
N SER A 6 25.76 64.86 -1.17
CA SER A 6 25.90 63.47 -0.78
C SER A 6 24.55 62.94 -0.27
N LEU A 7 23.94 62.02 -1.02
CA LEU A 7 22.79 61.23 -0.56
C LEU A 7 23.25 60.37 0.62
N ARG A 8 22.86 60.75 1.84
CA ARG A 8 23.06 59.93 3.04
C ARG A 8 22.22 58.66 2.88
N ARG A 9 22.88 57.53 2.69
CA ARG A 9 22.24 56.21 2.70
C ARG A 9 21.95 55.87 4.16
N ASN A 10 20.68 55.95 4.57
CA ASN A 10 20.25 55.54 5.90
C ASN A 10 20.47 54.03 6.04
N LEU A 11 21.60 53.64 6.63
CA LEU A 11 21.85 52.26 7.05
C LEU A 11 21.15 52.08 8.40
N THR A 12 19.94 51.55 8.38
CA THR A 12 19.24 51.08 9.58
C THR A 12 19.98 49.87 10.11
N ALA A 13 20.63 50.00 11.27
CA ALA A 13 21.26 48.89 11.96
C ALA A 13 20.20 48.03 12.65
N PHE A 14 20.26 46.71 12.46
CA PHE A 14 19.39 45.75 13.13
C PHE A 14 19.72 45.71 14.62
N THR A 15 18.70 45.76 15.47
CA THR A 15 18.89 45.62 16.92
C THR A 15 19.01 44.14 17.30
N LEU A 16 19.72 43.85 18.40
CA LEU A 16 19.83 42.49 18.94
C LEU A 16 18.46 41.90 19.28
N ILE A 17 17.50 42.73 19.72
CA ILE A 17 16.16 42.26 20.09
C ILE A 17 15.32 41.89 18.86
N GLU A 18 15.46 42.62 17.75
CA GLU A 18 14.82 42.26 16.48
C GLU A 18 15.36 40.92 15.95
N LEU A 19 16.66 40.69 16.04
CA LEU A 19 17.22 39.39 15.64
C LEU A 19 16.80 38.25 16.59
N LEU A 20 16.78 38.51 17.90
CA LEU A 20 16.39 37.52 18.91
C LEU A 20 14.93 37.08 18.75
N THR A 21 14.01 38.02 18.52
CA THR A 21 12.59 37.72 18.33
C THR A 21 12.35 36.90 17.06
N VAL A 22 13.05 37.21 15.96
CA VAL A 22 12.97 36.44 14.72
C VAL A 22 13.44 34.99 14.94
N MET A 23 14.58 34.79 15.60
CA MET A 23 15.06 33.44 15.91
C MET A 23 14.10 32.69 16.85
N ALA A 24 13.50 33.37 17.83
CA ALA A 24 12.49 32.78 18.70
C ALA A 24 11.25 32.31 17.93
N ILE A 25 10.74 33.12 16.99
CA ILE A 25 9.61 32.73 16.14
C ILE A 25 9.98 31.55 15.24
N ILE A 26 11.16 31.56 14.60
CA ILE A 26 11.64 30.43 13.78
C ILE A 26 11.76 29.16 14.62
N ALA A 27 12.30 29.24 15.84
CA ALA A 27 12.44 28.08 16.72
C ALA A 27 11.08 27.49 17.11
N ILE A 28 10.08 28.33 17.40
CA ILE A 28 8.70 27.87 17.68
C ILE A 28 8.11 27.18 16.45
N LEU A 29 8.19 27.80 15.27
CA LEU A 29 7.65 27.23 14.03
C LEU A 29 8.34 25.91 13.66
N ALA A 30 9.67 25.86 13.77
CA ALA A 30 10.44 24.63 13.55
C ALA A 30 10.05 23.53 14.54
N GLY A 31 9.84 23.86 15.82
CA GLY A 31 9.39 22.92 16.83
C GLY A 31 8.02 22.28 16.50
N LEU A 32 7.07 23.08 16.00
CA LEU A 32 5.77 22.57 15.58
C LEU A 32 5.85 21.65 14.35
N LEU A 33 6.73 21.98 13.38
CA LEU A 33 6.93 21.15 12.18
C LEU A 33 7.46 19.75 12.52
N LEU A 34 8.35 19.63 13.50
CA LEU A 34 8.92 18.33 13.90
C LEU A 34 7.85 17.32 14.36
N VAL A 35 6.81 17.77 15.05
CA VAL A 35 5.73 16.90 15.54
C VAL A 35 4.75 16.51 14.43
N ALA A 36 4.54 17.38 13.44
CA ALA A 36 3.55 17.15 12.37
C ALA A 36 4.02 16.17 11.28
N ILE A 37 5.33 16.13 10.98
CA ILE A 37 5.88 15.34 9.87
C ILE A 37 5.55 13.84 9.95
N PRO A 38 5.74 13.14 11.10
CA PRO A 38 5.45 11.71 11.19
C PRO A 38 3.97 11.39 10.97
N VAL A 39 3.07 12.25 11.45
CA VAL A 39 1.62 12.10 11.30
C VAL A 39 1.22 12.25 9.83
N ALA A 40 1.69 13.31 9.17
CA ALA A 40 1.45 13.54 7.75
C ALA A 40 1.98 12.37 6.90
N LYS A 41 3.16 11.83 7.23
CA LYS A 41 3.74 10.68 6.55
C LYS A 41 2.87 9.43 6.66
N GLN A 42 2.29 9.14 7.83
CA GLN A 42 1.37 8.01 7.98
C GLN A 42 0.08 8.20 7.17
N MET A 43 -0.46 9.42 7.09
CA MET A 43 -1.62 9.70 6.26
C MET A 43 -1.33 9.45 4.78
N VAL A 44 -0.16 9.90 4.29
CA VAL A 44 0.28 9.64 2.91
C VAL A 44 0.44 8.14 2.65
N TYR A 45 1.00 7.40 3.60
CA TYR A 45 1.16 5.95 3.45
C TYR A 45 -0.18 5.23 3.39
N LYS A 46 -1.12 5.54 4.28
CA LYS A 46 -2.48 4.97 4.22
C LYS A 46 -3.20 5.33 2.91
N ALA A 47 -3.04 6.57 2.43
CA ALA A 47 -3.61 7.00 1.16
C ALA A 47 -3.00 6.26 -0.04
N SER A 48 -1.67 6.09 -0.07
CA SER A 48 -0.97 5.32 -1.12
C SER A 48 -1.39 3.86 -1.11
N ALA A 49 -1.49 3.26 0.09
CA ALA A 49 -1.94 1.89 0.26
C ALA A 49 -3.36 1.71 -0.29
N LYS A 50 -4.29 2.56 0.13
CA LYS A 50 -5.67 2.54 -0.34
C LYS A 50 -5.79 2.70 -1.85
N GLN A 51 -5.03 3.60 -2.45
CA GLN A 51 -5.03 3.79 -3.90
C GLN A 51 -4.52 2.55 -4.64
N THR A 52 -3.49 1.92 -4.12
CA THR A 52 -2.91 0.70 -4.68
C THR A 52 -3.88 -0.47 -4.58
N GLU A 53 -4.55 -0.63 -3.44
CA GLU A 53 -5.59 -1.64 -3.23
C GLU A 53 -6.75 -1.49 -4.24
N LEU A 54 -7.25 -0.27 -4.44
CA LEU A 54 -8.30 0.00 -5.42
C LEU A 54 -7.85 -0.26 -6.85
N SER A 55 -6.59 0.05 -7.16
CA SER A 55 -6.00 -0.25 -8.47
C SER A 55 -5.87 -1.76 -8.70
N LEU A 56 -5.53 -2.54 -7.65
CA LEU A 56 -5.51 -4.00 -7.70
C LEU A 56 -6.90 -4.58 -7.95
N ILE A 57 -7.93 -4.13 -7.21
CA ILE A 57 -9.31 -4.57 -7.42
C ILE A 57 -9.73 -4.29 -8.86
N THR A 58 -9.43 -3.09 -9.36
CA THR A 58 -9.76 -2.70 -10.74
C THR A 58 -9.05 -3.62 -11.75
N ALA A 59 -7.78 -3.93 -11.54
CA ALA A 59 -7.01 -4.83 -12.41
C ALA A 59 -7.55 -6.26 -12.39
N ILE A 60 -7.91 -6.80 -11.22
CA ILE A 60 -8.48 -8.15 -11.07
C ILE A 60 -9.85 -8.23 -11.75
N ASN A 61 -10.70 -7.22 -11.57
CA ASN A 61 -12.02 -7.16 -12.21
C ASN A 61 -11.90 -7.02 -13.73
N ALA A 62 -10.94 -6.24 -14.23
CA ALA A 62 -10.67 -6.13 -15.67
C ALA A 62 -10.23 -7.48 -16.25
N TYR A 63 -9.31 -8.19 -15.57
CA TYR A 63 -8.91 -9.54 -15.95
C TYR A 63 -10.10 -10.50 -15.96
N TYR A 64 -10.96 -10.47 -14.92
CA TYR A 64 -12.17 -11.29 -14.87
C TYR A 64 -13.12 -10.99 -16.04
N SER A 65 -13.31 -9.71 -16.39
CA SER A 65 -14.13 -9.32 -17.54
C SER A 65 -13.60 -9.88 -18.86
N ASP A 66 -12.28 -10.01 -18.99
CA ASP A 66 -11.63 -10.49 -20.20
C ASP A 66 -11.57 -12.02 -20.30
N TYR A 67 -11.47 -12.74 -19.18
CA TYR A 67 -11.24 -14.18 -19.14
C TYR A 67 -12.36 -15.00 -18.51
N GLY A 68 -13.34 -14.36 -17.87
CA GLY A 68 -14.45 -15.01 -17.16
C GLY A 68 -14.03 -15.77 -15.90
N LYS A 69 -12.79 -15.57 -15.42
CA LYS A 69 -12.22 -16.24 -14.25
C LYS A 69 -11.19 -15.35 -13.57
N TYR A 70 -10.96 -15.56 -12.27
CA TYR A 70 -9.97 -14.81 -11.52
C TYR A 70 -8.52 -15.27 -11.82
N PRO A 71 -7.52 -14.39 -11.64
CA PRO A 71 -6.10 -14.69 -11.90
C PRO A 71 -5.49 -15.55 -10.78
N LEU A 72 -6.01 -16.77 -10.57
CA LEU A 72 -5.56 -17.69 -9.51
C LEU A 72 -4.36 -18.56 -9.93
N GLY A 73 -4.10 -18.67 -11.24
CA GLY A 73 -3.05 -19.52 -11.78
C GLY A 73 -3.29 -21.00 -11.45
N ASN A 74 -2.29 -21.66 -10.85
CA ASN A 74 -2.42 -23.02 -10.32
C ASN A 74 -3.01 -23.09 -8.91
N ASN A 75 -3.29 -21.94 -8.27
CA ASN A 75 -3.79 -21.88 -6.90
C ASN A 75 -5.33 -21.92 -6.87
N VAL A 76 -5.95 -22.64 -7.80
CA VAL A 76 -7.40 -22.82 -7.81
C VAL A 76 -7.74 -23.85 -6.71
N PRO A 77 -8.61 -23.50 -5.75
CA PRO A 77 -9.07 -24.42 -4.72
C PRO A 77 -9.75 -25.65 -5.31
N ASP A 78 -9.77 -26.74 -4.56
CA ASP A 78 -10.61 -27.89 -4.91
C ASP A 78 -12.08 -27.39 -5.03
N PRO A 79 -12.75 -27.61 -6.18
CA PRO A 79 -14.14 -27.20 -6.37
C PRO A 79 -15.10 -27.75 -5.31
N ASN A 80 -14.72 -28.86 -4.64
CA ASN A 80 -15.51 -29.47 -3.57
C ASN A 80 -15.19 -28.92 -2.18
N ALA A 81 -14.13 -28.11 -2.04
CA ALA A 81 -13.71 -27.54 -0.76
C ALA A 81 -14.42 -26.21 -0.43
N ALA A 82 -15.03 -25.53 -1.42
CA ALA A 82 -15.72 -24.25 -1.24
C ALA A 82 -14.93 -23.26 -0.35
N THR A 83 -13.69 -22.99 -0.74
CA THR A 83 -12.78 -22.12 0.01
C THR A 83 -12.22 -21.02 -0.86
N ASP A 84 -12.13 -19.81 -0.31
CA ASP A 84 -11.47 -18.68 -0.96
C ASP A 84 -9.95 -18.76 -0.91
N VAL A 85 -9.30 -18.11 -1.87
CA VAL A 85 -7.84 -18.03 -1.93
C VAL A 85 -7.36 -16.74 -1.28
N LEU A 86 -6.33 -16.83 -0.44
CA LEU A 86 -5.63 -15.69 0.13
C LEU A 86 -4.18 -15.67 -0.39
N PHE A 87 -3.79 -14.59 -1.04
CA PHE A 87 -2.43 -14.29 -1.48
C PHE A 87 -1.80 -13.24 -0.55
N GLY A 88 -0.46 -13.18 -0.52
CA GLY A 88 0.33 -12.21 0.24
C GLY A 88 0.54 -12.58 1.72
N ASP A 89 0.27 -13.83 2.10
CA ASP A 89 0.53 -14.35 3.43
C ASP A 89 1.78 -15.25 3.45
N SER A 90 2.05 -15.93 4.56
CA SER A 90 3.21 -16.82 4.69
C SER A 90 3.12 -18.09 3.85
N HIS A 91 1.94 -18.46 3.36
CA HIS A 91 1.69 -19.71 2.64
C HIS A 91 1.69 -19.50 1.13
N LEU A 92 1.15 -18.36 0.67
CA LEU A 92 1.04 -18.02 -0.73
C LEU A 92 1.38 -16.55 -0.94
N SER A 93 2.54 -16.29 -1.54
CA SER A 93 2.94 -14.93 -1.90
C SER A 93 2.05 -14.36 -3.01
N ASN A 94 1.89 -13.04 -3.02
CA ASN A 94 1.12 -12.36 -4.05
C ASN A 94 1.81 -12.31 -5.43
N GLN A 95 3.09 -12.69 -5.53
CA GLN A 95 3.83 -12.76 -6.79
C GLN A 95 3.06 -13.50 -7.89
N ALA A 96 2.44 -14.65 -7.57
CA ALA A 96 1.82 -15.50 -8.58
C ALA A 96 0.60 -14.83 -9.23
N LEU A 97 -0.15 -14.06 -8.45
CA LEU A 97 -1.28 -13.27 -8.95
C LEU A 97 -0.78 -12.06 -9.73
N LEU A 98 0.24 -11.36 -9.22
CA LEU A 98 0.79 -10.16 -9.85
C LEU A 98 1.46 -10.49 -11.19
N ASP A 99 2.14 -11.62 -11.32
CA ASP A 99 2.74 -12.09 -12.56
C ASP A 99 1.69 -12.28 -13.65
N ILE A 100 0.51 -12.82 -13.30
CA ILE A 100 -0.61 -12.96 -14.24
C ILE A 100 -1.13 -11.58 -14.67
N LEU A 101 -1.37 -10.69 -13.70
CA LEU A 101 -1.90 -9.35 -13.97
C LEU A 101 -0.93 -8.46 -14.75
N ARG A 102 0.38 -8.64 -14.56
CA ARG A 102 1.44 -7.91 -15.25
C ARG A 102 1.88 -8.58 -16.55
N ASN A 103 1.32 -9.75 -16.87
CA ASN A 103 1.72 -10.59 -17.99
C ASN A 103 3.22 -10.95 -17.99
N VAL A 104 3.74 -11.30 -16.81
CA VAL A 104 5.13 -11.74 -16.61
C VAL A 104 5.12 -13.26 -16.42
N GLY A 105 5.87 -13.98 -17.26
CA GLY A 105 6.12 -15.41 -17.11
C GLY A 105 7.38 -15.70 -16.27
N PRO A 106 7.69 -16.99 -16.02
CA PRO A 106 8.81 -17.40 -15.16
C PRO A 106 10.18 -16.87 -15.64
N ASP A 107 10.33 -16.72 -16.95
CA ASP A 107 11.39 -15.91 -17.56
C ASP A 107 10.73 -14.62 -18.05
N PHE A 108 11.09 -13.45 -17.52
CA PHE A 108 10.50 -12.10 -17.74
C PHE A 108 10.13 -11.70 -19.19
N ASN A 109 10.59 -12.46 -20.18
CA ASN A 109 10.32 -12.28 -21.60
C ASN A 109 9.24 -13.22 -22.16
N THR A 110 8.70 -14.11 -21.33
CA THR A 110 7.64 -15.04 -21.70
C THR A 110 6.30 -14.47 -21.24
N PRO A 111 5.28 -14.41 -22.11
CA PRO A 111 3.93 -14.09 -21.69
C PRO A 111 3.46 -15.08 -20.63
N ASN A 112 2.68 -14.59 -19.67
CA ASN A 112 2.13 -15.48 -18.66
C ASN A 112 1.08 -16.39 -19.33
N GLN A 113 1.19 -17.71 -19.14
CA GLN A 113 0.28 -18.68 -19.74
C GLN A 113 -1.19 -18.48 -19.34
N TYR A 114 -1.44 -17.87 -18.18
CA TYR A 114 -2.79 -17.54 -17.72
C TYR A 114 -3.31 -16.22 -18.29
N ASN A 115 -2.43 -15.40 -18.89
CA ASN A 115 -2.79 -14.17 -19.59
C ASN A 115 -2.44 -14.25 -21.10
N PRO A 116 -3.02 -15.17 -21.87
CA PRO A 116 -2.65 -15.38 -23.28
C PRO A 116 -2.99 -14.20 -24.20
N LYS A 117 -3.90 -13.29 -23.82
CA LYS A 117 -4.15 -12.03 -24.53
C LYS A 117 -2.99 -11.03 -24.39
N GLY A 118 -2.10 -11.25 -23.42
CA GLY A 118 -0.92 -10.42 -23.20
C GLY A 118 -1.19 -9.01 -22.69
N ILE A 119 -2.36 -8.78 -22.08
CA ILE A 119 -2.80 -7.45 -21.62
C ILE A 119 -2.25 -7.21 -20.21
N PRO A 120 -1.40 -6.20 -19.96
CA PRO A 120 -1.01 -5.82 -18.62
C PRO A 120 -2.15 -5.04 -17.95
N TYR A 121 -2.75 -5.62 -16.92
CA TYR A 121 -3.88 -5.02 -16.18
C TYR A 121 -3.42 -4.14 -15.02
N PHE A 122 -2.24 -4.43 -14.45
CA PHE A 122 -1.74 -3.71 -13.27
C PHE A 122 -0.47 -2.89 -13.59
N PRO A 123 -0.43 -1.58 -13.27
CA PRO A 123 0.72 -0.74 -13.51
C PRO A 123 1.89 -1.13 -12.60
N SER A 124 3.07 -1.33 -13.19
CA SER A 124 4.27 -1.75 -12.45
C SER A 124 5.05 -0.53 -11.95
N LYS A 125 4.81 -0.11 -10.69
CA LYS A 125 5.77 0.74 -9.98
C LYS A 125 6.77 -0.16 -9.27
N VAL A 126 8.04 -0.03 -9.61
CA VAL A 126 9.12 -0.83 -9.02
C VAL A 126 9.66 -0.15 -7.77
N VAL A 127 10.04 -0.92 -6.75
CA VAL A 127 10.62 -0.38 -5.52
C VAL A 127 11.91 0.38 -5.79
N SER A 128 12.12 1.48 -5.06
CA SER A 128 13.36 2.27 -5.18
C SER A 128 14.55 1.63 -4.46
N ASN A 129 14.31 0.86 -3.39
CA ASN A 129 15.35 0.13 -2.67
C ASN A 129 15.08 -1.40 -2.74
N PRO A 130 15.87 -2.15 -3.52
CA PRO A 130 15.71 -3.61 -3.65
C PRO A 130 15.89 -4.40 -2.34
N THR A 131 16.71 -3.92 -1.40
CA THR A 131 17.03 -4.67 -0.16
C THR A 131 16.06 -4.40 0.98
N ALA A 132 15.24 -3.35 0.85
CA ALA A 132 14.18 -3.00 1.78
C ALA A 132 12.99 -2.46 0.96
N PRO A 133 12.28 -3.35 0.23
CA PRO A 133 11.22 -2.96 -0.70
C PRO A 133 10.09 -2.25 0.03
N LYS A 134 9.63 -1.12 -0.54
CA LYS A 134 8.49 -0.33 -0.04
C LYS A 134 7.76 0.32 -1.21
N ASP A 135 6.43 0.36 -1.13
CA ASP A 135 5.54 1.09 -2.05
C ASP A 135 5.77 0.74 -3.52
N GLY A 136 5.77 -0.56 -3.85
CA GLY A 136 5.99 -1.05 -5.21
C GLY A 136 6.27 -2.55 -5.32
N ILE A 137 6.60 -2.98 -6.54
CA ILE A 137 6.99 -4.34 -6.89
C ILE A 137 8.44 -4.60 -6.50
N ALA A 138 8.68 -5.65 -5.71
CA ALA A 138 10.01 -6.08 -5.30
C ALA A 138 10.83 -6.63 -6.48
N THR A 139 12.09 -6.21 -6.60
CA THR A 139 12.99 -6.66 -7.71
C THR A 139 13.84 -7.87 -7.35
N GLN A 140 13.87 -8.24 -6.07
CA GLN A 140 14.62 -9.36 -5.52
C GLN A 140 13.95 -9.83 -4.23
N ASP A 141 14.26 -11.04 -3.79
CA ASP A 141 13.87 -11.53 -2.48
C ASP A 141 14.48 -10.64 -1.37
N ALA A 142 13.64 -10.28 -0.40
CA ALA A 142 14.02 -9.46 0.74
C ALA A 142 13.25 -9.89 1.99
N GLY A 143 13.88 -10.71 2.84
CA GLY A 143 13.22 -11.29 4.01
C GLY A 143 12.09 -12.24 3.60
N THR A 144 10.87 -11.97 4.09
CA THR A 144 9.66 -12.74 3.72
C THR A 144 9.11 -12.33 2.35
N VAL A 145 9.45 -11.13 1.86
CA VAL A 145 8.98 -10.62 0.57
C VAL A 145 9.70 -11.33 -0.55
N LYS A 146 8.94 -11.88 -1.49
CA LYS A 146 9.47 -12.51 -2.71
C LYS A 146 9.66 -11.50 -3.84
N LYS A 147 10.56 -11.84 -4.76
CA LYS A 147 10.70 -11.13 -6.03
C LYS A 147 9.34 -11.07 -6.73
N ASP A 148 9.04 -9.94 -7.38
CA ASP A 148 7.78 -9.64 -8.07
C ASP A 148 6.54 -9.50 -7.19
N SER A 149 6.67 -9.71 -5.87
CA SER A 149 5.62 -9.37 -4.93
C SER A 149 5.35 -7.87 -4.89
N LEU A 150 4.07 -7.50 -4.76
CA LEU A 150 3.68 -6.13 -4.51
C LEU A 150 3.71 -5.84 -3.01
N VAL A 151 4.40 -4.75 -2.67
CA VAL A 151 4.69 -4.36 -1.29
C VAL A 151 4.06 -3.01 -0.98
N ASP A 152 3.48 -2.90 0.22
CA ASP A 152 2.87 -1.70 0.75
C ASP A 152 3.92 -0.62 1.15
N PRO A 153 3.50 0.58 1.55
CA PRO A 153 4.44 1.64 1.95
C PRO A 153 5.29 1.35 3.19
N TRP A 154 4.91 0.34 3.99
CA TRP A 154 5.62 -0.04 5.21
C TRP A 154 6.63 -1.16 4.96
N GLY A 155 6.43 -1.95 3.90
CA GLY A 155 7.33 -3.03 3.48
C GLY A 155 6.71 -4.43 3.55
N ASN A 156 5.39 -4.53 3.76
CA ASN A 156 4.69 -5.80 3.83
C ASN A 156 4.02 -6.13 2.48
N GLU A 157 3.88 -7.42 2.15
CA GLU A 157 3.12 -7.82 0.97
C GLU A 157 1.63 -7.46 1.14
N TYR A 158 1.01 -6.92 0.08
CA TYR A 158 -0.45 -6.78 0.06
C TYR A 158 -1.09 -8.15 0.10
N ARG A 159 -2.13 -8.26 0.94
CA ARG A 159 -2.94 -9.45 1.02
C ARG A 159 -4.16 -9.31 0.12
N ILE A 160 -4.39 -10.32 -0.71
CA ILE A 160 -5.46 -10.33 -1.70
C ILE A 160 -6.26 -11.60 -1.49
N SER A 161 -7.52 -11.45 -1.12
CA SER A 161 -8.45 -12.55 -1.02
C SER A 161 -9.44 -12.50 -2.19
N ILE A 162 -9.69 -13.66 -2.78
CA ILE A 162 -10.56 -13.81 -3.95
C ILE A 162 -11.58 -14.90 -3.65
N ASP A 163 -12.84 -14.54 -3.89
CA ASP A 163 -13.97 -15.46 -3.96
C ASP A 163 -13.71 -16.47 -5.08
N ALA A 164 -13.39 -17.70 -4.68
CA ALA A 164 -13.07 -18.78 -5.60
C ALA A 164 -14.20 -19.81 -5.74
N ASP A 165 -15.15 -19.83 -4.80
CA ASP A 165 -16.29 -20.75 -4.80
C ASP A 165 -17.54 -20.15 -5.45
N GLY A 166 -17.53 -18.84 -5.73
CA GLY A 166 -18.57 -18.10 -6.42
C GLY A 166 -19.77 -17.73 -5.53
N ASP A 167 -19.64 -17.82 -4.21
CA ASP A 167 -20.73 -17.50 -3.27
C ASP A 167 -20.94 -15.98 -3.09
N ASN A 168 -20.13 -15.15 -3.75
CA ASN A 168 -20.08 -13.68 -3.67
C ASN A 168 -19.69 -13.15 -2.30
N ARG A 169 -18.90 -13.92 -1.54
CA ARG A 169 -18.41 -13.56 -0.22
C ARG A 169 -16.95 -13.96 -0.11
N ILE A 170 -16.27 -13.34 0.85
CA ILE A 170 -14.92 -13.75 1.24
C ILE A 170 -14.97 -14.19 2.68
N THR A 171 -14.71 -15.48 2.88
CA THR A 171 -14.78 -16.20 4.14
C THR A 171 -13.39 -16.53 4.70
N ASN A 172 -12.37 -16.62 3.85
CA ASN A 172 -10.99 -16.94 4.27
C ASN A 172 -10.15 -15.70 4.64
N LEU A 173 -10.76 -14.71 5.30
CA LEU A 173 -10.04 -13.56 5.82
C LEU A 173 -9.35 -13.91 7.15
N PRO A 174 -8.16 -13.38 7.43
CA PRO A 174 -7.46 -13.63 8.69
C PRO A 174 -7.99 -12.77 9.86
N TYR A 175 -9.10 -12.05 9.65
CA TYR A 175 -9.75 -11.19 10.63
C TYR A 175 -10.95 -11.90 11.24
N SER A 176 -11.01 -11.94 12.57
CA SER A 176 -12.09 -12.62 13.31
C SER A 176 -13.42 -11.87 13.30
N ASP A 177 -13.42 -10.55 13.09
CA ASP A 177 -14.61 -9.71 12.97
C ASP A 177 -15.33 -9.85 11.61
N PHE A 178 -14.66 -10.41 10.62
CA PHE A 178 -15.16 -10.60 9.25
C PHE A 178 -15.47 -12.07 8.91
N GLN A 179 -15.94 -12.84 9.90
CA GLN A 179 -16.27 -14.25 9.75
C GLN A 179 -17.78 -14.51 9.64
N GLY A 180 -18.15 -15.63 9.02
CA GLY A 180 -19.53 -16.13 8.98
C GLY A 180 -20.52 -15.12 8.37
N THR A 181 -21.52 -14.69 9.14
CA THR A 181 -22.51 -13.72 8.66
C THR A 181 -21.94 -12.33 8.40
N ASN A 182 -20.81 -11.99 9.04
CA ASN A 182 -20.11 -10.72 8.89
C ASN A 182 -19.06 -10.75 7.76
N ALA A 183 -18.94 -11.89 7.06
CA ALA A 183 -18.09 -12.02 5.90
C ALA A 183 -18.46 -10.96 4.84
N PRO A 184 -17.47 -10.20 4.33
CA PRO A 184 -17.68 -9.20 3.31
C PRO A 184 -18.33 -9.81 2.07
N ARG A 185 -19.34 -9.11 1.53
CA ARG A 185 -20.04 -9.49 0.30
C ARG A 185 -19.42 -8.82 -0.92
N VAL A 186 -18.14 -9.09 -1.12
CA VAL A 186 -17.37 -8.60 -2.27
C VAL A 186 -16.64 -9.79 -2.88
N PRO A 187 -16.45 -9.84 -4.21
CA PRO A 187 -15.74 -10.94 -4.84
C PRO A 187 -14.21 -10.88 -4.64
N VAL A 188 -13.67 -9.69 -4.38
CA VAL A 188 -12.24 -9.47 -4.22
C VAL A 188 -12.01 -8.50 -3.06
N GLY A 189 -11.16 -8.90 -2.13
CA GLY A 189 -10.78 -8.12 -0.96
C GLY A 189 -9.27 -7.94 -0.94
N VAL A 190 -8.80 -6.69 -1.01
CA VAL A 190 -7.38 -6.35 -0.87
C VAL A 190 -7.17 -5.58 0.43
N PHE A 191 -6.06 -5.88 1.12
CA PHE A 191 -5.69 -5.22 2.36
C PHE A 191 -4.18 -5.19 2.61
N SER A 192 -3.74 -4.23 3.42
CA SER A 192 -2.39 -4.09 3.97
C SER A 192 -2.44 -4.16 5.49
N ILE A 193 -1.46 -4.86 6.09
CA ILE A 193 -1.28 -5.03 7.55
C ILE A 193 -0.54 -3.85 8.21
N GLY A 194 -0.57 -2.69 7.56
CA GLY A 194 -0.12 -1.44 8.16
C GLY A 194 1.37 -1.37 8.53
N LYS A 195 1.65 -0.49 9.49
CA LYS A 195 2.99 -0.13 9.98
C LYS A 195 3.54 -1.16 10.95
N ASP A 196 2.69 -1.73 11.79
CA ASP A 196 3.11 -2.67 12.81
C ASP A 196 3.42 -4.07 12.24
N GLY A 197 2.96 -4.35 11.02
CA GLY A 197 3.18 -5.62 10.33
C GLY A 197 2.42 -6.77 11.00
N MET A 198 1.38 -6.46 11.76
CA MET A 198 0.56 -7.42 12.49
C MET A 198 -0.91 -7.19 12.11
N LEU A 199 -1.73 -8.25 12.19
CA LEU A 199 -3.15 -8.12 11.88
C LEU A 199 -3.88 -7.36 12.98
N GLY A 200 -4.66 -6.36 12.60
CA GLY A 200 -5.52 -5.61 13.50
C GLY A 200 -4.75 -4.55 14.28
N ASN A 201 -4.90 -4.50 15.60
CA ASN A 201 -4.13 -3.60 16.46
C ASN A 201 -3.11 -4.43 17.25
N LYS A 202 -1.85 -4.45 16.80
CA LYS A 202 -0.75 -5.22 17.42
C LYS A 202 -1.02 -6.73 17.49
N GLY A 203 -1.65 -7.29 16.46
CA GLY A 203 -1.85 -8.75 16.34
C GLY A 203 -3.08 -9.29 17.07
N ASP A 204 -4.05 -8.45 17.41
CA ASP A 204 -5.32 -8.89 18.01
C ASP A 204 -6.24 -9.64 17.03
N GLY A 205 -5.94 -9.60 15.72
CA GLY A 205 -6.69 -10.32 14.70
C GLY A 205 -8.09 -9.75 14.46
N THR A 206 -8.35 -8.51 14.87
CA THR A 206 -9.60 -7.79 14.60
C THR A 206 -9.31 -6.46 13.93
N PHE A 207 -10.05 -6.10 12.89
CA PHE A 207 -9.88 -4.80 12.27
C PHE A 207 -10.44 -3.67 13.14
N ARG A 208 -11.55 -3.90 13.84
CA ARG A 208 -12.16 -2.94 14.79
C ARG A 208 -12.39 -3.56 16.17
N GLN A 209 -11.56 -3.19 17.14
CA GLN A 209 -11.89 -3.37 18.55
C GLN A 209 -12.50 -2.08 19.13
N ASN A 210 -13.52 -2.22 19.98
CA ASN A 210 -14.16 -1.18 20.80
C ASN A 210 -13.23 0.01 21.19
N GLY A 211 -13.11 1.00 20.30
CA GLY A 211 -12.38 2.26 20.53
C GLY A 211 -10.89 2.33 20.12
N SER A 212 -10.25 1.25 19.66
CA SER A 212 -8.86 1.30 19.14
C SER A 212 -8.84 1.03 17.64
N ALA A 213 -8.35 2.01 16.87
CA ALA A 213 -8.25 1.89 15.41
C ALA A 213 -6.98 1.11 15.02
N SER A 214 -7.15 0.03 14.27
CA SER A 214 -6.05 -0.65 13.57
C SER A 214 -5.35 0.30 12.59
N ASP A 215 -4.05 0.09 12.36
CA ASP A 215 -3.29 0.78 11.33
C ASP A 215 -3.43 0.14 9.93
N ASP A 216 -4.06 -1.03 9.86
CA ASP A 216 -4.40 -1.73 8.63
C ASP A 216 -5.25 -0.88 7.69
N VAL A 217 -5.13 -1.21 6.40
CA VAL A 217 -5.95 -0.64 5.34
C VAL A 217 -6.67 -1.79 4.66
N ILE A 218 -8.00 -1.68 4.55
CA ILE A 218 -8.86 -2.71 3.96
C ILE A 218 -9.81 -2.08 2.94
N THR A 219 -10.30 -2.89 2.01
CA THR A 219 -11.16 -2.44 0.90
C THR A 219 -12.66 -2.54 1.12
N TRP A 220 -13.11 -3.39 2.03
CA TRP A 220 -14.52 -3.81 2.15
C TRP A 220 -15.29 -3.18 3.32
N GLN A 221 -15.07 -1.89 3.60
CA GLN A 221 -15.79 -1.17 4.68
C GLN A 221 -17.16 -0.63 4.28
#